data_AF-A0A429X9V0-F1
#
_entry.id   AF-A0A429X9V0-F1
#
_cell.length_a   1.000
_cell.length_b   1.000
_cell.length_c   1.000
_cell.angle_alpha   90.00
_cell.angle_beta   90.00
_cell.angle_gamma   90.00
#
_symmetry.space_group_name_H-M   'P 1'
#
loop_
_entity.id
_entity.type
_entity.pdbx_description
1 polymer ?
#
loop_
_entity_poly.entity_id
_entity_poly.type
_entity_poly.pdbx_seq_one_letter_code
_entity_poly.pdbx_strand_id
1 'polypeptide(L)'
;MGSNKGYDLVGKTFERLTVLKDTGKRHPKQGKVWLCRCKCTSLTEATTTHLKWGNKKSCGCLAKETVRKNAMKRRAIRKEKKPVFKVSKPKRGQAKQKQISDQATFVIPDELRDVPYQMVEDGLFQVFENGRIFRHTPRQSSECIVHDSNGYKVVSASVDGTQKHFYVHRLLAQAFIPNPEQKPVVSFKDENRGNISLDNLIWETHEERAIKMYKTGKFDPRRHLETCKQCGSGTRNKSGICSKCEYDNLSKEKRKERISERISSYSDIPIDLCTPSQQRVILLLREGLNGAEVAKKLGVSRQAVDSAVKTARRRVQRLSRLEIEKKDRKKNLNQKPDDMSKIKWLRKLNGLTQQDMAELLDITSSSYSQKEREITPFSVSEAIILADFFDETVESLFN
;
A
#
# COMPACT_ATOMS: atom_id res chain seq x y z
N MET A 1 3.06 -36.80 19.84
CA MET A 1 4.37 -36.24 19.46
C MET A 1 4.34 -35.92 17.98
N GLY A 2 4.17 -34.64 17.62
CA GLY A 2 3.98 -34.20 16.24
C GLY A 2 5.30 -34.15 15.47
N SER A 3 5.32 -34.80 14.32
CA SER A 3 6.46 -34.98 13.41
C SER A 3 7.09 -33.65 12.98
N ASN A 4 8.33 -33.44 13.42
CA ASN A 4 9.14 -32.26 13.12
C ASN A 4 9.75 -32.38 11.71
N LYS A 5 8.92 -32.36 10.64
CA LYS A 5 9.41 -32.14 9.27
C LYS A 5 9.88 -30.69 9.18
N GLY A 6 11.14 -30.47 9.52
CA GLY A 6 11.77 -29.17 9.57
C GLY A 6 11.80 -28.52 8.19
N TYR A 7 10.93 -27.52 7.98
CA TYR A 7 10.98 -26.67 6.80
C TYR A 7 12.34 -25.97 6.72
N ASP A 8 13.11 -26.27 5.67
CA ASP A 8 14.27 -25.46 5.31
C ASP A 8 13.80 -24.14 4.70
N LEU A 9 14.34 -23.05 5.23
CA LEU A 9 14.03 -21.69 4.80
C LEU A 9 15.18 -21.03 4.03
N VAL A 10 16.31 -21.71 3.83
CA VAL A 10 17.46 -21.19 3.08
C VAL A 10 17.04 -20.73 1.67
N GLY A 11 17.53 -19.55 1.27
CA GLY A 11 17.23 -18.93 -0.02
C GLY A 11 15.89 -18.20 -0.09
N LYS A 12 14.98 -18.39 0.89
CA LYS A 12 13.69 -17.70 0.90
C LYS A 12 13.81 -16.27 1.41
N THR A 13 12.96 -15.41 0.86
CA THR A 13 12.86 -13.99 1.19
C THR A 13 11.59 -13.71 1.99
N PHE A 14 11.73 -12.99 3.10
CA PHE A 14 10.66 -12.52 3.98
C PHE A 14 10.79 -11.02 4.12
N GLU A 15 9.94 -10.28 3.41
CA GLU A 15 10.01 -8.83 3.26
C GLU A 15 11.41 -8.33 2.82
N ARG A 16 12.23 -7.79 3.73
CA ARG A 16 13.59 -7.32 3.42
C ARG A 16 14.69 -8.32 3.80
N LEU A 17 14.34 -9.49 4.34
CA LEU A 17 15.29 -10.48 4.86
C LEU A 17 15.36 -11.71 3.94
N THR A 18 16.54 -12.02 3.43
CA THR A 18 16.84 -13.26 2.72
C THR A 18 17.54 -14.23 3.67
N VAL A 19 17.02 -15.44 3.84
CA VAL A 19 17.65 -16.45 4.71
C VAL A 19 18.88 -17.03 4.04
N LEU A 20 20.03 -16.99 4.72
CA LEU A 20 21.30 -17.50 4.23
C LEU A 20 21.57 -18.93 4.72
N LYS A 21 21.50 -19.14 6.04
CA LYS A 21 21.81 -20.44 6.67
C LYS A 21 21.15 -20.61 8.03
N ASP A 22 21.00 -21.86 8.45
CA ASP A 22 20.67 -22.23 9.83
C ASP A 22 21.86 -21.92 10.74
N THR A 23 21.63 -21.28 11.90
CA THR A 23 22.71 -20.96 12.86
C THR A 23 22.97 -22.09 13.86
N GLY A 24 22.18 -23.17 13.82
CA GLY A 24 22.22 -24.25 14.81
C GLY A 24 21.50 -23.91 16.12
N LYS A 25 21.25 -22.63 16.41
CA LYS A 25 20.51 -22.20 17.61
C LYS A 25 19.02 -22.53 17.48
N ARG A 26 18.40 -22.86 18.61
CA ARG A 26 16.97 -23.19 18.72
C ARG A 26 16.35 -22.39 19.85
N HIS A 27 15.25 -21.70 19.56
CA HIS A 27 14.47 -20.99 20.58
C HIS A 27 13.32 -21.89 21.06
N PRO A 28 13.10 -22.05 22.38
CA PRO A 28 12.17 -23.04 22.93
C PRO A 28 10.72 -22.88 22.44
N LYS A 29 10.28 -21.64 22.17
CA LYS A 29 8.93 -21.34 21.65
C LYS A 29 8.87 -20.90 20.19
N GLN A 30 10.01 -20.57 19.57
CA GLN A 30 10.04 -19.90 18.25
C GLN A 30 10.80 -20.70 17.19
N GLY A 31 11.28 -21.89 17.54
CA GLY A 31 11.88 -22.84 16.61
C GLY A 31 13.31 -22.47 16.20
N LYS A 32 13.68 -22.86 14.98
CA LYS A 32 15.03 -22.65 14.43
C LYS A 32 15.37 -21.17 14.29
N VAL A 33 16.62 -20.83 14.58
CA VAL A 33 17.17 -19.48 14.36
C VAL A 33 17.97 -19.50 13.05
N TRP A 34 17.70 -18.52 12.20
CA TRP A 34 18.27 -18.39 10.87
C TRP A 34 19.10 -17.12 10.76
N LEU A 35 20.24 -17.19 10.07
CA LEU A 35 21.01 -16.03 9.69
C LEU A 35 20.44 -15.46 8.40
N CYS A 36 20.00 -14.20 8.43
CA CYS A 36 19.39 -13.53 7.29
C CYS A 36 20.23 -12.33 6.84
N ARG A 37 20.29 -12.10 5.52
CA ARG A 37 20.80 -10.87 4.91
C ARG A 37 19.65 -9.91 4.67
N CYS A 38 19.76 -8.70 5.21
CA CYS A 38 18.79 -7.64 4.96
C CYS A 38 19.07 -6.96 3.62
N LYS A 39 18.04 -6.37 2.99
CA LYS A 39 18.17 -5.53 1.79
C LYS A 39 19.14 -4.37 1.97
N CYS A 40 19.31 -3.85 3.18
CA CYS A 40 20.32 -2.83 3.52
C CYS A 40 21.70 -3.45 3.82
N THR A 41 21.97 -4.63 3.27
CA THR A 41 23.19 -5.45 3.36
C THR A 41 23.62 -5.95 4.75
N SER A 42 23.05 -5.44 5.84
CA SER A 42 23.35 -5.93 7.19
C SER A 42 22.81 -7.34 7.46
N LEU A 43 23.55 -8.13 8.23
CA LEU A 43 23.13 -9.46 8.67
C LEU A 43 22.32 -9.37 9.98
N THR A 44 21.38 -10.29 10.17
CA THR A 44 20.59 -10.39 11.41
C THR A 44 20.09 -11.81 11.63
N GLU A 45 19.94 -12.23 12.89
CA GLU A 45 19.35 -13.52 13.24
C GLU A 45 17.82 -13.42 13.39
N ALA A 46 17.05 -14.35 12.83
CA ALA A 46 15.60 -14.38 12.93
C ALA A 46 15.08 -15.80 13.15
N THR A 47 14.06 -15.97 14.00
CA THR A 47 13.43 -17.27 14.25
C THR A 47 12.45 -17.64 13.13
N THR A 48 12.22 -18.94 12.92
CA THR A 48 11.21 -19.46 11.96
C THR A 48 9.87 -18.77 12.14
N THR A 49 9.44 -18.62 13.39
CA THR A 49 8.18 -17.97 13.75
C THR A 49 8.14 -16.50 13.33
N HIS A 50 9.21 -15.74 13.62
CA HIS A 50 9.27 -14.33 13.26
C HIS A 50 9.34 -14.06 11.76
N LEU A 51 9.93 -14.98 10.99
CA LEU A 51 9.96 -14.91 9.53
C LEU A 51 8.60 -15.25 8.92
N LYS A 52 7.97 -16.36 9.36
CA LYS A 52 6.67 -16.78 8.81
C LYS A 52 5.51 -15.83 9.14
N TRP A 53 5.49 -15.28 10.36
CA TRP A 53 4.42 -14.37 10.78
C TRP A 53 4.76 -12.89 10.57
N GLY A 54 5.90 -12.58 9.98
CA GLY A 54 6.28 -11.20 9.64
C GLY A 54 6.56 -10.29 10.84
N ASN A 55 6.82 -10.86 12.03
CA ASN A 55 7.19 -10.06 13.21
C ASN A 55 8.59 -9.43 13.05
N LYS A 56 9.47 -10.03 12.23
CA LYS A 56 10.79 -9.49 11.92
C LYS A 56 10.95 -9.30 10.41
N LYS A 57 10.72 -8.06 9.96
CA LYS A 57 10.70 -7.67 8.54
C LYS A 57 12.04 -7.14 8.00
N SER A 58 12.97 -6.80 8.88
CA SER A 58 14.30 -6.24 8.55
C SER A 58 15.29 -6.43 9.70
N CYS A 59 16.55 -6.05 9.50
CA CYS A 59 17.55 -5.95 10.58
C CYS A 59 17.29 -4.79 11.58
N GLY A 60 16.19 -4.04 11.41
CA GLY A 60 15.88 -2.83 12.19
C GLY A 60 15.97 -1.52 11.37
N CYS A 61 16.51 -1.58 10.15
CA CYS A 61 16.59 -0.42 9.26
C CYS A 61 15.20 0.15 8.91
N LEU A 62 14.18 -0.71 8.78
CA LEU A 62 12.82 -0.28 8.48
C LEU A 62 12.23 0.63 9.58
N ALA A 63 12.48 0.31 10.85
CA ALA A 63 12.05 1.11 11.98
C ALA A 63 12.77 2.47 12.01
N LYS A 64 14.09 2.48 11.78
CA LYS A 64 14.90 3.71 11.69
C LYS A 64 14.44 4.62 10.55
N GLU A 65 14.16 4.07 9.37
CA GLU A 65 13.61 4.83 8.24
C GLU A 65 12.25 5.47 8.58
N THR A 66 11.39 4.73 9.29
CA THR A 66 10.05 5.20 9.69
C THR A 66 10.13 6.35 10.68
N VAL A 67 10.97 6.23 11.72
CA VAL A 67 11.24 7.30 12.69
C VAL A 67 11.79 8.55 11.99
N ARG A 68 12.74 8.38 11.07
CA ARG A 68 13.35 9.48 10.31
C ARG A 68 12.33 10.20 9.40
N LYS A 69 11.46 9.45 8.72
CA LYS A 69 10.35 10.00 7.92
C LYS A 69 9.36 10.77 8.77
N ASN A 70 8.98 10.24 9.94
CA ASN A 70 8.07 10.91 10.86
C ASN A 70 8.67 12.19 11.46
N ALA A 71 9.97 12.18 11.79
CA ALA A 71 10.70 13.36 12.25
C ALA A 71 10.76 14.45 11.17
N MET A 72 10.99 14.09 9.90
CA MET A 72 10.94 15.02 8.77
C MET A 72 9.55 15.63 8.58
N LYS A 73 8.49 14.81 8.62
CA LYS A 73 7.09 15.30 8.57
C LYS A 73 6.78 16.28 9.70
N ARG A 74 7.18 15.97 10.93
CA ARG A 74 7.01 16.87 12.09
C ARG A 74 7.79 18.19 11.91
N ARG A 75 9.00 18.14 11.34
CA ARG A 75 9.80 19.35 11.03
C ARG A 75 9.15 20.21 9.93
N ALA A 76 8.59 19.61 8.89
CA ALA A 76 7.87 20.33 7.83
C ALA A 76 6.62 21.04 8.37
N ILE A 77 5.81 20.34 9.17
CA ILE A 77 4.64 20.92 9.86
C ILE A 77 5.04 22.08 10.78
N ARG A 78 6.23 22.01 11.40
CA ARG A 78 6.75 23.07 12.28
C ARG A 78 7.31 24.28 11.51
N LYS A 79 7.70 24.12 10.25
CA LYS A 79 8.10 25.23 9.35
C LYS A 79 6.89 25.99 8.78
N GLU A 80 5.74 25.33 8.62
CA GLU A 80 4.50 25.95 8.13
C GLU A 80 3.73 26.74 9.20
N LYS A 81 4.00 26.53 10.49
CA LYS A 81 3.44 27.34 11.57
C LYS A 81 4.33 28.58 11.80
N LYS A 82 3.78 29.79 11.58
CA LYS A 82 4.46 31.06 11.92
C LYS A 82 4.97 31.03 13.38
N PRO A 83 6.16 31.57 13.68
CA PRO A 83 6.70 31.56 15.03
C PRO A 83 5.82 32.44 15.91
N VAL A 84 5.15 31.83 16.90
CA VAL A 84 4.64 32.59 18.03
C VAL A 84 5.86 33.12 18.77
N PHE A 85 6.01 34.45 18.82
CA PHE A 85 7.04 35.12 19.59
C PHE A 85 7.06 34.55 21.01
N LYS A 86 8.11 33.77 21.33
CA LYS A 86 8.41 33.43 22.71
C LYS A 86 9.03 34.66 23.34
N VAL A 87 8.24 35.39 24.13
CA VAL A 87 8.77 36.38 25.06
C VAL A 87 9.77 35.64 25.95
N SER A 88 11.03 36.09 25.92
CA SER A 88 12.11 35.60 26.77
C SER A 88 11.68 35.75 28.23
N LYS A 89 11.66 34.65 28.99
CA LYS A 89 11.50 34.74 30.45
C LYS A 89 12.69 35.53 31.01
N PRO A 90 12.49 36.49 31.93
CA PRO A 90 13.62 37.02 32.71
C PRO A 90 14.19 35.87 33.54
N LYS A 91 15.52 35.75 33.57
CA LYS A 91 16.22 34.83 34.49
C LYS A 91 15.90 35.29 35.92
N ARG A 92 15.02 34.57 36.62
CA ARG A 92 14.81 34.80 38.06
C ARG A 92 15.89 34.08 38.85
N GLY A 93 16.66 34.87 39.61
CA GLY A 93 17.67 34.41 40.54
C GLY A 93 17.10 33.49 41.61
N GLN A 94 17.99 32.67 42.16
CA GLN A 94 17.71 31.77 43.26
C GLN A 94 17.30 32.60 44.48
N ALA A 95 16.06 32.45 44.96
CA ALA A 95 15.61 33.03 46.22
C ALA A 95 15.30 31.91 47.22
N LYS A 96 16.29 31.72 48.10
CA LYS A 96 16.35 31.10 49.43
C LYS A 96 15.11 30.36 49.95
N GLN A 97 15.32 29.09 50.30
CA GLN A 97 14.49 28.33 51.25
C GLN A 97 14.35 29.13 52.56
N LYS A 98 13.11 29.49 52.93
CA LYS A 98 12.77 29.92 54.29
C LYS A 98 12.26 28.71 55.07
N GLN A 99 12.75 28.60 56.30
CA GLN A 99 12.45 27.52 57.24
C GLN A 99 10.95 27.48 57.62
N ILE A 100 10.52 26.27 57.95
CA ILE A 100 9.17 25.83 58.25
C ILE A 100 8.80 26.25 59.68
N SER A 101 7.66 26.90 59.86
CA SER A 101 6.96 27.00 61.15
C SER A 101 5.62 26.30 61.01
N ASP A 102 5.46 25.21 61.74
CA ASP A 102 4.27 24.37 61.75
C ASP A 102 3.18 25.01 62.62
N GLN A 103 2.13 25.50 61.97
CA GLN A 103 0.72 25.47 62.40
C GLN A 103 -0.09 26.37 61.45
N ALA A 104 -0.78 25.75 60.50
CA ALA A 104 -1.67 26.44 59.58
C ALA A 104 -3.03 26.67 60.27
N THR A 105 -3.23 27.83 60.89
CA THR A 105 -4.55 28.25 61.37
C THR A 105 -5.42 28.67 60.20
N PHE A 106 -6.39 27.83 59.87
CA PHE A 106 -7.45 28.11 58.91
C PHE A 106 -8.50 29.02 59.56
N VAL A 107 -8.72 30.21 58.98
CA VAL A 107 -9.83 31.09 59.38
C VAL A 107 -10.73 31.25 58.16
N ILE A 108 -11.88 30.57 58.18
CA ILE A 108 -12.97 30.89 57.24
C ILE A 108 -13.54 32.24 57.67
N PRO A 109 -13.75 33.20 56.75
CA PRO A 109 -14.50 34.42 57.05
C PRO A 109 -15.86 34.09 57.67
N ASP A 110 -16.26 34.76 58.75
CA ASP A 110 -17.51 34.43 59.48
C ASP A 110 -18.76 34.44 58.57
N GLU A 111 -18.76 35.28 57.53
CA GLU A 111 -19.78 35.37 56.48
C GLU A 111 -19.98 34.08 55.64
N LEU A 112 -19.03 33.13 55.70
CA LEU A 112 -19.09 31.85 55.00
C LEU A 112 -19.33 30.66 55.92
N ARG A 113 -19.53 30.88 57.23
CA ARG A 113 -19.67 29.81 58.22
C ARG A 113 -20.87 28.89 57.91
N ASP A 114 -21.96 29.47 57.42
CA ASP A 114 -23.22 28.77 57.13
C ASP A 114 -23.44 28.51 55.63
N VAL A 115 -22.49 28.88 54.77
CA VAL A 115 -22.61 28.67 53.31
C VAL A 115 -22.16 27.26 52.95
N PRO A 116 -23.00 26.44 52.27
CA PRO A 116 -22.60 25.12 51.83
C PRO A 116 -21.36 25.15 50.93
N TYR A 117 -20.46 24.20 51.15
CA TYR A 117 -19.27 24.02 50.34
C TYR A 117 -18.99 22.54 50.06
N GLN A 118 -18.26 22.28 48.98
CA GLN A 118 -17.72 20.96 48.66
C GLN A 118 -16.22 21.04 48.34
N MET A 119 -15.52 19.93 48.57
CA MET A 119 -14.14 19.74 48.15
C MET A 119 -14.10 19.11 46.76
N VAL A 120 -13.34 19.68 45.83
CA VAL A 120 -13.20 19.21 44.44
C VAL A 120 -11.74 19.12 44.01
N GLU A 121 -11.49 18.46 42.86
CA GLU A 121 -10.14 18.20 42.32
C GLU A 121 -9.23 17.54 43.38
N ASP A 122 -9.68 16.40 43.91
CA ASP A 122 -8.98 15.61 44.93
C ASP A 122 -8.63 16.40 46.21
N GLY A 123 -9.50 17.35 46.58
CA GLY A 123 -9.34 18.17 47.78
C GLY A 123 -8.47 19.42 47.58
N LEU A 124 -8.08 19.73 46.34
CA LEU A 124 -7.28 20.92 46.02
C LEU A 124 -8.07 22.22 46.19
N PHE A 125 -9.38 22.19 45.93
CA PHE A 125 -10.24 23.36 46.04
C PHE A 125 -11.44 23.12 46.94
N GLN A 126 -11.72 24.10 47.78
CA GLN A 126 -12.96 24.24 48.51
C GLN A 126 -13.84 25.25 47.77
N VAL A 127 -15.02 24.82 47.32
CA VAL A 127 -15.92 25.62 46.47
C VAL A 127 -17.21 25.84 47.22
N PHE A 128 -17.58 27.11 47.41
CA PHE A 128 -18.80 27.53 48.07
C PHE A 128 -19.92 27.76 47.06
N GLU A 129 -21.17 27.56 47.48
CA GLU A 129 -22.36 27.71 46.64
C GLU A 129 -22.51 29.14 46.08
N ASN A 130 -22.05 30.14 46.84
CA ASN A 130 -22.03 31.54 46.43
C ASN A 130 -20.93 31.90 45.39
N GLY A 131 -20.13 30.92 44.95
CA GLY A 131 -19.11 31.11 43.93
C GLY A 131 -17.71 31.44 44.45
N ARG A 132 -17.50 31.56 45.76
CA ARG A 132 -16.15 31.74 46.33
C ARG A 132 -15.38 30.42 46.31
N ILE A 133 -14.09 30.51 45.96
CA ILE A 133 -13.23 29.33 45.79
C ILE A 133 -11.96 29.55 46.60
N PHE A 134 -11.65 28.61 47.48
CA PHE A 134 -10.42 28.59 48.25
C PHE A 134 -9.55 27.46 47.73
N ARG A 135 -8.26 27.74 47.52
CA ARG A 135 -7.26 26.71 47.25
C ARG A 135 -6.77 26.17 48.59
N HIS A 136 -6.88 24.88 48.78
CA HIS A 136 -6.37 24.17 49.94
C HIS A 136 -4.99 23.59 49.63
N THR A 137 -4.03 23.82 50.52
CA THR A 137 -2.71 23.19 50.49
C THR A 137 -2.42 22.62 51.88
N PRO A 138 -1.51 21.64 52.02
CA PRO A 138 -1.16 21.09 53.33
C PRO A 138 -0.69 22.14 54.36
N ARG A 139 -0.32 23.35 53.91
CA ARG A 139 0.21 24.43 54.74
C ARG A 139 -0.74 25.61 54.93
N GLN A 140 -1.78 25.75 54.12
CA GLN A 140 -2.71 26.90 54.19
C GLN A 140 -3.90 26.71 53.24
N SER A 141 -5.04 27.27 53.61
CA SER A 141 -6.14 27.59 52.67
C SER A 141 -6.10 29.08 52.35
N SER A 142 -6.20 29.43 51.08
CA SER A 142 -6.26 30.83 50.65
C SER A 142 -7.33 31.01 49.60
N GLU A 143 -8.09 32.09 49.67
CA GLU A 143 -9.05 32.44 48.62
C GLU A 143 -8.33 32.62 47.28
N CYS A 144 -8.93 32.07 46.23
CA CYS A 144 -8.40 32.17 44.88
C CYS A 144 -8.78 33.50 44.24
N ILE A 145 -7.80 34.17 43.65
CA ILE A 145 -8.07 35.26 42.72
C ILE A 145 -8.60 34.66 41.43
N VAL A 146 -9.81 35.09 41.03
CA VAL A 146 -10.43 34.72 39.76
C VAL A 146 -9.91 35.64 38.67
N HIS A 147 -9.48 35.05 37.56
CA HIS A 147 -9.00 35.76 36.38
C HIS A 147 -9.85 35.39 35.15
N ASP A 148 -9.93 36.29 34.18
CA ASP A 148 -10.53 36.00 32.88
C ASP A 148 -9.50 35.44 31.90
N SER A 149 -9.87 34.35 31.23
CA SER A 149 -9.08 33.71 30.18
C SER A 149 -9.99 33.30 29.01
N ASN A 150 -9.91 34.05 27.91
CA ASN A 150 -10.71 33.83 26.69
C ASN A 150 -12.23 33.78 26.95
N GLY A 151 -12.70 34.67 27.85
CA GLY A 151 -14.09 34.78 28.29
C GLY A 151 -14.52 33.75 29.33
N TYR A 152 -13.62 32.89 29.82
CA TYR A 152 -13.91 31.99 30.95
C TYR A 152 -13.23 32.48 32.21
N LYS A 153 -13.97 32.42 33.33
CA LYS A 153 -13.43 32.63 34.68
C LYS A 153 -12.57 31.42 35.09
N VAL A 154 -11.33 31.68 35.50
CA VAL A 154 -10.35 30.66 35.90
C VAL A 154 -9.66 31.03 37.22
N VAL A 155 -9.27 30.00 37.96
CA VAL A 155 -8.38 30.09 39.13
C VAL A 155 -7.11 29.30 38.85
N SER A 156 -6.05 29.55 39.61
CA SER A 156 -4.76 28.86 39.42
C SER A 156 -4.27 28.15 40.67
N ALA A 157 -3.81 26.92 40.51
CA ALA A 157 -3.14 26.17 41.57
C ALA A 157 -1.88 25.49 41.03
N SER A 158 -0.91 25.25 41.93
CA SER A 158 0.27 24.48 41.58
C SER A 158 0.01 23.00 41.82
N VAL A 159 0.15 22.19 40.78
CA VAL A 159 0.04 20.73 40.82
C VAL A 159 1.33 20.17 40.23
N ASP A 160 1.99 19.28 40.95
CA ASP A 160 3.28 18.66 40.58
C ASP A 160 4.37 19.70 40.26
N GLY A 161 4.43 20.79 41.02
CA GLY A 161 5.39 21.87 40.81
C GLY A 161 5.12 22.76 39.59
N THR A 162 4.00 22.56 38.89
CA THR A 162 3.59 23.37 37.74
C THR A 162 2.30 24.14 38.04
N GLN A 163 2.22 25.41 37.65
CA GLN A 163 0.98 26.19 37.77
C GLN A 163 0.00 25.77 36.66
N LYS A 164 -1.21 25.36 37.06
CA LYS A 164 -2.30 24.96 36.17
C LYS A 164 -3.50 25.89 36.37
N HIS A 165 -4.26 26.10 35.30
CA HIS A 165 -5.53 26.84 35.34
C HIS A 165 -6.69 25.86 35.49
N PHE A 166 -7.63 26.20 36.36
CA PHE A 166 -8.86 25.47 36.62
C PHE A 166 -10.04 26.38 36.32
N TYR A 167 -11.02 25.85 35.60
CA TYR A 167 -12.20 26.62 35.20
C TYR A 167 -13.21 26.70 36.33
N VAL A 168 -13.60 27.93 36.70
CA VAL A 168 -14.53 28.19 37.81
C VAL A 168 -15.87 27.46 37.61
N HIS A 169 -16.44 27.55 36.41
CA HIS A 169 -17.70 26.86 36.08
C HIS A 169 -17.60 25.33 36.24
N ARG A 170 -16.44 24.74 35.98
CA ARG A 170 -16.25 23.29 36.14
C ARG A 170 -16.15 22.89 37.60
N LEU A 171 -15.44 23.69 38.40
CA LEU A 171 -15.34 23.48 39.85
C LEU A 171 -16.72 23.59 40.52
N LEU A 172 -17.53 24.57 40.12
CA LEU A 172 -18.91 24.74 40.59
C LEU A 172 -19.81 23.57 40.20
N ALA A 173 -19.76 23.13 38.94
CA ALA A 173 -20.55 21.99 38.49
C ALA A 173 -20.14 20.68 39.17
N GLN A 174 -18.84 20.45 39.41
CA GLN A 174 -18.35 19.30 40.17
C GLN A 174 -18.84 19.31 41.63
N ALA A 175 -18.93 20.50 42.23
CA ALA A 175 -19.36 20.67 43.61
C ALA A 175 -20.87 20.50 43.80
N PHE A 176 -21.71 21.05 42.91
CA PHE A 176 -23.14 21.21 43.21
C PHE A 176 -24.08 20.61 42.16
N ILE A 177 -23.59 20.12 41.02
CA ILE A 177 -24.44 19.57 39.95
C ILE A 177 -24.16 18.08 39.80
N PRO A 178 -25.11 17.19 40.15
CA PRO A 178 -24.97 15.76 39.97
C PRO A 178 -24.63 15.39 38.53
N ASN A 179 -23.67 14.48 38.35
CA ASN A 179 -23.24 13.96 37.05
C ASN A 179 -23.31 12.42 37.02
N PRO A 180 -24.51 11.82 37.14
CA PRO A 180 -24.66 10.36 37.18
C PRO A 180 -24.18 9.67 35.89
N GLU A 181 -24.29 10.36 34.76
CA GLU A 181 -23.86 9.87 33.44
C GLU A 181 -22.37 10.10 33.15
N GLN A 182 -21.61 10.67 34.09
CA GLN A 182 -20.17 10.96 33.96
C GLN A 182 -19.82 11.75 32.69
N LYS A 183 -20.66 12.71 32.31
CA LYS A 183 -20.43 13.52 31.11
C LYS A 183 -19.17 14.38 31.28
N PRO A 184 -18.32 14.50 30.24
CA PRO A 184 -16.98 15.08 30.38
C PRO A 184 -16.92 16.60 30.31
N VAL A 185 -17.97 17.28 29.83
CA VAL A 185 -17.94 18.73 29.54
C VAL A 185 -19.02 19.45 30.33
N VAL A 186 -18.69 20.65 30.84
CA VAL A 186 -19.67 21.60 31.39
C VAL A 186 -19.90 22.71 30.37
N SER A 187 -21.17 23.00 30.10
CA SER A 187 -21.61 24.03 29.17
C SER A 187 -22.56 25.03 29.83
N PHE A 188 -22.74 26.16 29.16
CA PHE A 188 -23.61 27.27 29.58
C PHE A 188 -24.92 27.17 28.79
N LYS A 189 -26.06 27.11 29.48
CA LYS A 189 -27.39 26.99 28.85
C LYS A 189 -27.67 28.21 27.96
N ASP A 190 -27.36 29.40 28.46
CA ASP A 190 -27.52 30.70 27.78
C ASP A 190 -26.37 31.09 26.82
N GLU A 191 -25.36 30.22 26.66
CA GLU A 191 -24.13 30.47 25.88
C GLU A 191 -23.25 31.64 26.39
N ASN A 192 -23.59 32.25 27.53
CA ASN A 192 -22.84 33.33 28.15
C ASN A 192 -21.84 32.78 29.19
N ARG A 193 -20.56 32.74 28.80
CA ARG A 193 -19.46 32.21 29.62
C ARG A 193 -19.18 33.00 30.92
N GLY A 194 -19.69 34.22 31.03
CA GLY A 194 -19.58 35.04 32.24
C GLY A 194 -20.62 34.68 33.31
N ASN A 195 -21.74 34.08 32.90
CA ASN A 195 -22.83 33.66 33.77
C ASN A 195 -22.53 32.28 34.38
N ILE A 196 -21.86 32.29 35.53
CA ILE A 196 -21.45 31.08 36.27
C ILE A 196 -22.51 30.59 37.28
N SER A 197 -23.75 31.08 37.20
CA SER A 197 -24.84 30.59 38.06
C SER A 197 -25.03 29.09 37.88
N LEU A 198 -25.24 28.34 38.98
CA LEU A 198 -25.42 26.89 38.96
C LEU A 198 -26.57 26.47 38.02
N ASP A 199 -27.65 27.24 37.98
CA ASP A 199 -28.80 26.99 37.10
C ASP A 199 -28.47 27.15 35.62
N ASN A 200 -27.41 27.90 35.28
CA ASN A 200 -26.96 28.10 33.91
C ASN A 200 -25.93 27.05 33.46
N LEU A 201 -25.41 26.23 34.37
CA LEU A 201 -24.43 25.20 34.05
C LEU A 201 -25.10 23.86 33.80
N ILE A 202 -24.57 23.08 32.86
CA ILE A 202 -25.06 21.73 32.56
C ILE A 202 -23.91 20.82 32.13
N TRP A 203 -23.98 19.56 32.54
CA TRP A 203 -23.11 18.49 32.05
C TRP A 203 -23.57 18.03 30.65
N GLU A 204 -22.67 18.05 29.67
CA GLU A 204 -22.92 17.65 28.27
C GLU A 204 -21.85 16.66 27.76
N THR A 205 -22.22 15.85 26.78
CA THR A 205 -21.25 15.08 25.99
C THR A 205 -20.72 15.89 24.80
N HIS A 206 -19.56 15.49 24.27
CA HIS A 206 -19.03 16.08 23.04
C HIS A 206 -19.97 15.90 21.84
N GLU A 207 -20.74 14.80 21.81
CA GLU A 207 -21.70 14.49 20.75
C GLU A 207 -22.93 15.40 20.83
N GLU A 208 -23.53 15.54 22.02
CA GLU A 208 -24.65 16.47 22.27
C GLU A 208 -24.28 17.89 21.87
N ARG A 209 -23.08 18.34 22.24
CA ARG A 209 -22.53 19.64 21.83
C ARG A 209 -22.41 19.78 20.32
N ALA A 210 -21.84 18.78 19.64
CA ALA A 210 -21.66 18.79 18.20
C ALA A 210 -23.00 18.82 17.46
N ILE A 211 -23.99 18.06 17.94
CA ILE A 211 -25.36 18.06 17.42
C ILE A 211 -26.00 19.44 17.62
N LYS A 212 -25.87 20.05 18.80
CA LYS A 212 -26.37 21.40 19.08
C LYS A 212 -25.75 22.41 18.10
N MET A 213 -24.43 22.41 17.95
CA MET A 213 -23.73 23.31 17.02
C MET A 213 -24.15 23.13 15.56
N TYR A 214 -24.39 21.89 15.13
CA TYR A 214 -24.91 21.59 13.79
C TYR A 214 -26.34 22.11 13.61
N LYS A 215 -27.24 21.83 14.57
CA LYS A 215 -28.64 22.32 14.54
C LYS A 215 -28.73 23.84 14.57
N THR A 216 -27.86 24.52 15.32
CA THR A 216 -27.83 25.99 15.40
C THR A 216 -27.06 26.63 14.23
N GLY A 217 -26.58 25.86 13.25
CA GLY A 217 -25.85 26.38 12.08
C GLY A 217 -24.45 26.94 12.38
N LYS A 218 -23.92 26.72 13.60
CA LYS A 218 -22.58 27.18 14.02
C LYS A 218 -21.46 26.24 13.54
N PHE A 219 -21.82 25.09 12.98
CA PHE A 219 -20.89 24.11 12.44
C PHE A 219 -21.39 23.57 11.09
N ASP A 220 -20.69 23.92 10.02
CA ASP A 220 -20.87 23.32 8.70
C ASP A 220 -19.69 22.38 8.37
N PRO A 221 -19.90 21.05 8.37
CA PRO A 221 -18.88 20.08 7.99
C PRO A 221 -18.33 20.28 6.56
N ARG A 222 -19.09 20.98 5.70
CA ARG A 222 -18.81 21.21 4.29
C ARG A 222 -18.04 22.48 3.98
N ARG A 223 -17.89 23.38 4.95
CA ARG A 223 -17.21 24.67 4.80
C ARG A 223 -15.79 24.58 4.23
N HIS A 224 -15.10 23.47 4.44
CA HIS A 224 -13.72 23.23 4.01
C HIS A 224 -13.57 22.10 2.99
N LEU A 225 -14.66 21.64 2.37
CA LEU A 225 -14.53 20.70 1.25
C LEU A 225 -14.19 21.47 -0.03
N GLU A 226 -13.13 21.04 -0.70
CA GLU A 226 -12.81 21.47 -2.07
C GLU A 226 -13.64 20.65 -3.05
N THR A 227 -13.80 21.13 -4.28
CA THR A 227 -14.49 20.38 -5.33
C THR A 227 -13.54 19.40 -6.02
N CYS A 228 -13.99 18.16 -6.21
CA CYS A 228 -13.23 17.17 -6.96
C CYS A 228 -13.10 17.61 -8.42
N LYS A 229 -11.86 17.71 -8.91
CA LYS A 229 -11.53 18.10 -10.29
C LYS A 229 -12.10 17.16 -11.37
N GLN A 230 -12.48 15.94 -11.02
CA GLN A 230 -12.93 14.91 -11.96
C GLN A 230 -14.44 14.66 -11.95
N CYS A 231 -15.10 14.74 -10.79
CA CYS A 231 -16.53 14.43 -10.68
C CYS A 231 -17.34 15.50 -9.95
N GLY A 232 -16.73 16.61 -9.54
CA GLY A 232 -17.40 17.73 -8.86
C GLY A 232 -17.79 17.49 -7.40
N SER A 233 -17.72 16.26 -6.89
CA SER A 233 -18.05 15.94 -5.49
C SER A 233 -17.12 16.66 -4.50
N GLY A 234 -17.64 17.07 -3.34
CA GLY A 234 -16.78 17.60 -2.27
C GLY A 234 -15.70 16.61 -1.84
N THR A 235 -14.47 17.08 -1.69
CA THR A 235 -13.31 16.30 -1.25
C THR A 235 -12.46 17.08 -0.25
N ARG A 236 -11.79 16.36 0.67
CA ARG A 236 -10.75 16.91 1.56
C ARG A 236 -9.35 16.49 1.11
N ASN A 237 -9.24 15.76 0.00
CA ASN A 237 -7.96 15.30 -0.50
C ASN A 237 -7.17 16.46 -1.09
N LYS A 238 -5.90 16.56 -0.68
CA LYS A 238 -4.96 17.59 -1.15
C LYS A 238 -4.70 17.54 -2.66
N SER A 239 -4.94 16.40 -3.30
CA SER A 239 -4.83 16.26 -4.76
C SER A 239 -5.92 17.05 -5.51
N GLY A 240 -7.00 17.44 -4.81
CA GLY A 240 -8.22 17.94 -5.43
C GLY A 240 -9.02 16.86 -6.16
N ILE A 241 -8.70 15.58 -5.94
CA ILE A 241 -9.41 14.42 -6.51
C ILE A 241 -9.97 13.60 -5.36
N CYS A 242 -11.26 13.25 -5.41
CA CYS A 242 -11.87 12.43 -4.38
C CYS A 242 -11.33 11.00 -4.42
N SER A 243 -11.36 10.30 -3.28
CA SER A 243 -10.79 8.95 -3.16
C SER A 243 -11.36 7.95 -4.17
N LYS A 244 -12.64 8.11 -4.55
CA LYS A 244 -13.27 7.30 -5.59
C LYS A 244 -12.60 7.51 -6.96
N CYS A 245 -12.44 8.77 -7.37
CA CYS A 245 -11.78 9.09 -8.63
C CYS A 245 -10.30 8.70 -8.65
N GLU A 246 -9.57 8.84 -7.52
CA GLU A 246 -8.20 8.34 -7.41
C GLU A 246 -8.13 6.82 -7.63
N TYR A 247 -9.05 6.07 -7.02
CA TYR A 247 -9.16 4.63 -7.23
C TYR A 247 -9.47 4.27 -8.69
N ASP A 248 -10.42 4.96 -9.31
CA ASP A 248 -10.80 4.71 -10.71
C ASP A 248 -9.63 4.97 -11.67
N ASN A 249 -8.86 6.03 -11.41
CA ASN A 249 -7.66 6.35 -12.21
C ASN A 249 -6.60 5.27 -12.07
N LEU A 250 -6.31 4.83 -10.84
CA LEU A 250 -5.38 3.73 -10.58
C LEU A 250 -5.84 2.42 -11.28
N SER A 251 -7.15 2.14 -11.27
CA SER A 251 -7.71 0.97 -11.95
C SER A 251 -7.52 1.05 -13.47
N LYS A 252 -7.72 2.22 -14.07
CA LYS A 252 -7.47 2.48 -15.50
C LYS A 252 -5.98 2.31 -15.86
N GLU A 253 -5.07 2.82 -15.03
CA GLU A 253 -3.62 2.64 -15.23
C GLU A 253 -3.22 1.16 -15.19
N LYS A 254 -3.67 0.41 -14.18
CA LYS A 254 -3.45 -1.04 -14.10
C LYS A 254 -4.02 -1.80 -15.30
N ARG A 255 -5.16 -1.35 -15.84
CA ARG A 255 -5.72 -1.95 -17.07
C ARG A 255 -4.81 -1.69 -18.28
N LYS A 256 -4.26 -0.48 -18.42
CA LYS A 256 -3.30 -0.14 -19.47
C LYS A 256 -2.01 -0.98 -19.35
N GLU A 257 -1.49 -1.12 -18.14
CA GLU A 257 -0.30 -1.92 -17.84
C GLU A 257 -0.50 -3.38 -18.24
N ARG A 258 -1.62 -4.01 -17.85
CA ARG A 258 -1.95 -5.40 -18.26
C ARG A 258 -2.04 -5.58 -19.78
N ILE A 259 -2.57 -4.59 -20.50
CA ILE A 259 -2.63 -4.63 -21.97
C ILE A 259 -1.22 -4.55 -22.55
N SER A 260 -0.38 -3.65 -22.03
CA SER A 260 1.02 -3.50 -22.43
C SER A 260 1.85 -4.77 -22.20
N GLU A 261 1.75 -5.36 -21.01
CA GLU A 261 2.42 -6.63 -20.68
C GLU A 261 1.99 -7.77 -21.62
N ARG A 262 0.69 -7.83 -21.92
CA ARG A 262 0.15 -8.81 -22.87
C ARG A 262 0.70 -8.61 -24.28
N ILE A 263 0.73 -7.38 -24.79
CA ILE A 263 1.30 -7.06 -26.11
C ILE A 263 2.78 -7.46 -26.15
N SER A 264 3.55 -7.09 -25.11
CA SER A 264 4.97 -7.44 -24.99
C SER A 264 5.19 -8.95 -24.93
N SER A 265 4.26 -9.73 -24.38
CA SER A 265 4.36 -11.19 -24.37
C SER A 265 4.27 -11.83 -25.76
N TYR A 266 3.92 -11.07 -26.80
CA TYR A 266 3.89 -11.54 -28.19
C TYR A 266 5.02 -10.97 -29.04
N SER A 267 5.87 -10.08 -28.52
CA SER A 267 6.96 -9.46 -29.29
C SER A 267 8.12 -10.42 -29.56
N ASP A 268 8.22 -11.51 -28.79
CA ASP A 268 9.22 -12.57 -28.91
C ASP A 268 8.97 -13.56 -30.06
N ILE A 269 7.81 -13.49 -30.72
CA ILE A 269 7.43 -14.37 -31.82
C ILE A 269 7.78 -13.69 -33.16
N PRO A 270 8.85 -14.08 -33.88
CA PRO A 270 9.17 -13.50 -35.19
C PRO A 270 8.03 -13.80 -36.18
N ILE A 271 7.52 -12.76 -36.83
CA ILE A 271 6.34 -12.84 -37.72
C ILE A 271 6.70 -13.59 -39.01
N ASP A 272 7.91 -13.35 -39.52
CA ASP A 272 8.52 -13.99 -40.68
C ASP A 272 8.59 -15.52 -40.57
N LEU A 273 8.74 -16.05 -39.36
CA LEU A 273 8.78 -17.50 -39.11
C LEU A 273 7.38 -18.13 -38.93
N CYS A 274 6.32 -17.32 -38.90
CA CYS A 274 4.95 -17.77 -38.71
C CYS A 274 4.24 -18.04 -40.05
N THR A 275 3.26 -18.95 -40.06
CA THR A 275 2.38 -19.14 -41.23
C THR A 275 1.45 -17.94 -41.43
N PRO A 276 0.89 -17.71 -42.65
CA PRO A 276 0.00 -16.58 -42.90
C PRO A 276 -1.18 -16.48 -41.92
N SER A 277 -1.77 -17.62 -41.57
CA SER A 277 -2.86 -17.71 -40.58
C SER A 277 -2.40 -17.32 -39.17
N GLN A 278 -1.19 -17.74 -38.76
CA GLN A 278 -0.60 -17.35 -37.47
C GLN A 278 -0.24 -15.86 -37.45
N GLN A 279 0.33 -15.32 -38.53
CA GLN A 279 0.70 -13.91 -38.65
C GLN A 279 -0.52 -13.00 -38.43
N ARG A 280 -1.65 -13.30 -39.07
CA ARG A 280 -2.91 -12.55 -38.89
C ARG A 280 -3.34 -12.49 -37.42
N VAL A 281 -3.20 -13.61 -36.70
CA VAL A 281 -3.51 -13.67 -35.26
C VAL A 281 -2.53 -12.84 -34.43
N ILE A 282 -1.23 -13.03 -34.62
CA ILE A 282 -0.19 -12.35 -33.83
C ILE A 282 -0.21 -10.84 -34.05
N LEU A 283 -0.43 -10.36 -35.28
CA LEU A 283 -0.54 -8.94 -35.60
C LEU A 283 -1.70 -8.27 -34.84
N LEU A 284 -2.90 -8.87 -34.88
CA LEU A 284 -4.05 -8.33 -34.15
C LEU A 284 -3.83 -8.33 -32.62
N LEU A 285 -3.15 -9.35 -32.09
CA LEU A 285 -2.77 -9.39 -30.68
C LEU A 285 -1.75 -8.29 -30.31
N ARG A 286 -0.82 -7.97 -31.22
CA ARG A 286 0.16 -6.87 -31.06
C ARG A 286 -0.47 -5.49 -31.17
N GLU A 287 -1.57 -5.35 -31.91
CA GLU A 287 -2.41 -4.14 -31.93
C GLU A 287 -3.14 -3.89 -30.59
N GLY A 288 -3.11 -4.85 -29.66
CA GLY A 288 -3.68 -4.74 -28.32
C GLY A 288 -5.03 -5.41 -28.14
N LEU A 289 -5.59 -6.01 -29.20
CA LEU A 289 -6.82 -6.79 -29.09
C LEU A 289 -6.60 -7.97 -28.14
N ASN A 290 -7.63 -8.28 -27.36
CA ASN A 290 -7.65 -9.51 -26.60
C ASN A 290 -8.05 -10.68 -27.51
N GLY A 291 -7.69 -11.90 -27.14
CA GLY A 291 -7.91 -13.02 -28.05
C GLY A 291 -9.39 -13.36 -28.34
N ALA A 292 -10.36 -12.86 -27.55
CA ALA A 292 -11.78 -12.96 -27.89
C ALA A 292 -12.17 -11.95 -28.97
N GLU A 293 -11.61 -10.75 -28.94
CA GLU A 293 -11.77 -9.75 -30.00
C GLU A 293 -11.12 -10.22 -31.31
N VAL A 294 -9.94 -10.85 -31.23
CA VAL A 294 -9.27 -11.47 -32.38
C VAL A 294 -10.12 -12.61 -32.96
N ALA A 295 -10.62 -13.49 -32.11
CA ALA A 295 -11.51 -14.58 -32.51
C ALA A 295 -12.73 -14.06 -33.27
N LYS A 296 -13.39 -13.02 -32.73
CA LYS A 296 -14.52 -12.36 -33.39
C LYS A 296 -14.14 -11.72 -34.72
N LYS A 297 -13.01 -11.01 -34.78
CA LYS A 297 -12.55 -10.30 -35.99
C LYS A 297 -12.17 -11.25 -37.13
N LEU A 298 -11.65 -12.43 -36.79
CA LEU A 298 -11.25 -13.46 -37.76
C LEU A 298 -12.35 -14.50 -38.04
N GLY A 299 -13.48 -14.46 -37.32
CA GLY A 299 -14.56 -15.43 -37.47
C GLY A 299 -14.19 -16.84 -36.99
N VAL A 300 -13.31 -16.96 -35.99
CA VAL A 300 -12.81 -18.24 -35.45
C VAL A 300 -13.11 -18.37 -33.95
N SER A 301 -12.92 -19.56 -33.37
CA SER A 301 -13.07 -19.75 -31.93
C SER A 301 -11.89 -19.16 -31.13
N ARG A 302 -12.13 -18.80 -29.87
CA ARG A 302 -11.06 -18.36 -28.95
C ARG A 302 -9.95 -19.41 -28.82
N GLN A 303 -10.32 -20.68 -28.82
CA GLN A 303 -9.40 -21.82 -28.74
C GLN A 303 -8.52 -21.92 -29.99
N ALA A 304 -9.06 -21.60 -31.18
CA ALA A 304 -8.26 -21.54 -32.40
C ALA A 304 -7.19 -20.44 -32.32
N VAL A 305 -7.52 -19.27 -31.77
CA VAL A 305 -6.55 -18.20 -31.51
C VAL A 305 -5.45 -18.66 -30.54
N ASP A 306 -5.81 -19.30 -29.43
CA ASP A 306 -4.84 -19.79 -28.45
C ASP A 306 -3.94 -20.90 -29.04
N SER A 307 -4.51 -21.78 -29.87
CA SER A 307 -3.77 -22.82 -30.59
C SER A 307 -2.79 -22.20 -31.60
N ALA A 308 -3.20 -21.16 -32.32
CA ALA A 308 -2.34 -20.45 -33.28
C ALA A 308 -1.12 -19.82 -32.59
N VAL A 309 -1.31 -19.15 -31.44
CA VAL A 309 -0.19 -18.58 -30.66
C VAL A 309 0.75 -19.69 -30.16
N LYS A 310 0.20 -20.78 -29.63
CA LYS A 310 0.98 -21.90 -29.11
C LYS A 310 1.80 -22.60 -30.18
N THR A 311 1.20 -22.84 -31.35
CA THR A 311 1.88 -23.48 -32.49
C THR A 311 2.91 -22.55 -33.12
N ALA A 312 2.64 -21.25 -33.22
CA ALA A 312 3.61 -20.25 -33.67
C ALA A 312 4.89 -20.27 -32.81
N ARG A 313 4.76 -20.24 -31.47
CA ARG A 313 5.92 -20.32 -30.56
C ARG A 313 6.75 -21.59 -30.75
N ARG A 314 6.08 -22.75 -30.91
CA ARG A 314 6.75 -24.03 -31.16
C ARG A 314 7.50 -24.03 -32.50
N ARG A 315 6.87 -23.47 -33.54
CA ARG A 315 7.46 -23.35 -34.87
C ARG A 315 8.72 -22.48 -34.84
N VAL A 316 8.66 -21.32 -34.18
CA VAL A 316 9.82 -20.43 -33.98
C VAL A 316 10.96 -21.19 -33.28
N GLN A 317 10.68 -21.82 -32.13
CA GLN A 317 11.69 -22.60 -31.40
C GLN A 317 12.34 -23.70 -32.25
N ARG A 318 11.52 -24.40 -33.05
CA ARG A 318 11.99 -25.45 -33.94
C ARG A 318 12.87 -24.91 -35.06
N LEU A 319 12.41 -23.86 -35.77
CA LEU A 319 13.15 -23.28 -36.90
C LEU A 319 14.48 -22.67 -36.44
N SER A 320 14.50 -21.94 -35.32
CA SER A 320 15.73 -21.43 -34.73
C SER A 320 16.72 -22.54 -34.37
N ARG A 321 16.24 -23.70 -33.88
CA ARG A 321 17.09 -24.86 -33.62
C ARG A 321 17.65 -25.46 -34.92
N LEU A 322 16.83 -25.59 -35.96
CA LEU A 322 17.26 -26.12 -37.25
C LEU A 322 18.29 -25.23 -37.94
N GLU A 323 18.19 -23.90 -37.82
CA GLU A 323 19.20 -22.97 -38.33
C GLU A 323 20.57 -23.18 -37.70
N ILE A 324 20.62 -23.43 -36.38
CA ILE A 324 21.85 -23.78 -35.67
C ILE A 324 22.40 -25.11 -36.20
N GLU A 325 21.56 -26.14 -36.27
CA GLU A 325 21.97 -27.46 -36.75
C GLU A 325 22.39 -27.46 -38.23
N LYS A 326 21.83 -26.57 -39.08
CA LYS A 326 22.26 -26.37 -40.48
C LYS A 326 23.66 -25.76 -40.54
N LYS A 327 23.97 -24.76 -39.69
CA LYS A 327 25.32 -24.17 -39.61
C LYS A 327 26.35 -25.22 -39.20
N ASP A 328 25.97 -26.14 -38.32
CA ASP A 328 26.84 -27.24 -37.89
C ASP A 328 26.99 -28.33 -38.96
N ARG A 329 25.91 -28.66 -39.70
CA ARG A 329 25.94 -29.64 -40.80
C ARG A 329 26.62 -29.15 -42.06
N LYS A 330 26.57 -27.85 -42.40
CA LYS A 330 27.33 -27.29 -43.54
C LYS A 330 28.85 -27.48 -43.39
N LYS A 331 29.36 -27.74 -42.17
CA LYS A 331 30.76 -28.14 -41.94
C LYS A 331 31.07 -29.59 -42.30
N ASN A 332 30.07 -30.44 -42.55
CA ASN A 332 30.19 -31.87 -42.86
C ASN A 332 29.16 -32.27 -43.92
N LEU A 333 29.46 -32.12 -45.22
CA LEU A 333 28.60 -32.65 -46.29
C LEU A 333 29.24 -33.87 -46.97
N ASN A 334 28.50 -34.99 -46.95
CA ASN A 334 28.61 -36.10 -47.87
C ASN A 334 27.44 -36.05 -48.89
N GLN A 335 27.68 -36.59 -50.08
CA GLN A 335 26.84 -36.52 -51.28
C GLN A 335 25.40 -37.07 -51.13
N LYS A 336 24.49 -36.67 -52.05
CA LYS A 336 23.10 -37.16 -52.13
C LYS A 336 23.08 -38.67 -52.47
N PRO A 337 22.37 -39.52 -51.71
CA PRO A 337 22.16 -40.91 -52.10
C PRO A 337 21.31 -41.03 -53.38
N ASP A 338 21.64 -41.99 -54.25
CA ASP A 338 20.97 -42.19 -55.54
C ASP A 338 19.48 -42.56 -55.38
N ASP A 339 19.14 -43.44 -54.42
CA ASP A 339 17.79 -43.95 -54.18
C ASP A 339 16.82 -42.95 -53.49
N MET A 340 17.14 -41.65 -53.48
CA MET A 340 16.36 -40.63 -52.79
C MET A 340 16.09 -39.42 -53.67
N SER A 341 14.80 -39.05 -53.81
CA SER A 341 14.44 -37.81 -54.49
C SER A 341 15.12 -36.60 -53.83
N LYS A 342 15.48 -35.60 -54.64
CA LYS A 342 16.23 -34.43 -54.16
C LYS A 342 15.48 -33.68 -53.07
N ILE A 343 14.15 -33.57 -53.18
CA ILE A 343 13.26 -33.00 -52.16
C ILE A 343 13.36 -33.76 -50.84
N LYS A 344 13.27 -35.09 -50.87
CA LYS A 344 13.35 -35.94 -49.67
C LYS A 344 14.73 -35.85 -49.02
N TRP A 345 15.79 -35.77 -49.83
CA TRP A 345 17.15 -35.54 -49.35
C TRP A 345 17.30 -34.16 -48.72
N LEU A 346 16.91 -33.08 -49.40
CA LEU A 346 16.94 -31.71 -48.89
C LEU A 346 16.15 -31.58 -47.60
N ARG A 347 14.95 -32.17 -47.52
CA ARG A 347 14.16 -32.20 -46.29
C ARG A 347 14.94 -32.83 -45.14
N LYS A 348 15.52 -34.01 -45.35
CA LYS A 348 16.32 -34.71 -44.32
C LYS A 348 17.59 -33.96 -43.96
N LEU A 349 18.32 -33.42 -44.95
CA LEU A 349 19.53 -32.63 -44.78
C LEU A 349 19.28 -31.40 -43.91
N ASN A 350 18.13 -30.76 -44.12
CA ASN A 350 17.68 -29.59 -43.36
C ASN A 350 16.96 -29.95 -42.04
N GLY A 351 16.90 -31.23 -41.65
CA GLY A 351 16.26 -31.69 -40.39
C GLY A 351 14.73 -31.51 -40.34
N LEU A 352 14.09 -31.36 -41.49
CA LEU A 352 12.66 -31.10 -41.61
C LEU A 352 11.86 -32.40 -41.57
N THR A 353 10.70 -32.36 -40.91
CA THR A 353 9.72 -33.44 -40.91
C THR A 353 8.73 -33.26 -42.06
N GLN A 354 8.03 -34.34 -42.43
CA GLN A 354 6.95 -34.27 -43.43
C GLN A 354 5.85 -33.29 -43.00
N GLN A 355 5.62 -33.14 -41.69
CA GLN A 355 4.68 -32.15 -41.15
C GLN A 355 5.10 -30.70 -41.46
N ASP A 356 6.39 -30.35 -41.37
CA ASP A 356 6.82 -28.96 -41.64
C ASP A 356 6.66 -28.61 -43.10
N MET A 357 6.92 -29.58 -43.98
CA MET A 357 6.77 -29.40 -45.41
C MET A 357 5.29 -29.29 -45.80
N ALA A 358 4.42 -30.06 -45.15
CA ALA A 358 2.99 -29.92 -45.31
C ALA A 358 2.49 -28.53 -44.85
N GLU A 359 3.00 -28.03 -43.72
CA GLU A 359 2.69 -26.68 -43.24
C GLU A 359 3.25 -25.58 -44.14
N LEU A 360 4.43 -25.77 -44.74
CA LEU A 360 5.00 -24.84 -45.72
C LEU A 360 4.11 -24.70 -46.96
N LEU A 361 3.51 -25.81 -47.39
CA LEU A 361 2.66 -25.90 -48.58
C LEU A 361 1.17 -25.65 -48.30
N ASP A 362 0.80 -25.44 -47.03
CA ASP A 362 -0.59 -25.34 -46.58
C ASP A 362 -1.46 -26.56 -46.97
N ILE A 363 -0.88 -27.77 -46.86
CA ILE A 363 -1.55 -29.05 -47.11
C ILE A 363 -1.48 -29.98 -45.88
N THR A 364 -2.19 -31.10 -45.93
CA THR A 364 -2.13 -32.10 -44.84
C THR A 364 -0.83 -32.91 -44.89
N SER A 365 -0.35 -33.37 -43.73
CA SER A 365 0.86 -34.21 -43.64
C SER A 365 0.73 -35.51 -44.46
N SER A 366 -0.48 -36.08 -44.52
CA SER A 366 -0.79 -37.24 -45.35
C SER A 366 -0.69 -36.92 -46.84
N SER A 367 -1.17 -35.75 -47.27
CA SER A 367 -1.04 -35.29 -48.66
C SER A 367 0.43 -35.11 -49.05
N TYR A 368 1.21 -34.42 -48.21
CA TYR A 368 2.65 -34.28 -48.44
C TYR A 368 3.37 -35.63 -48.50
N SER A 369 3.02 -36.56 -47.61
CA SER A 369 3.61 -37.91 -47.58
C SER A 369 3.32 -38.73 -48.84
N GLN A 370 2.18 -38.53 -49.49
CA GLN A 370 1.88 -39.14 -50.80
C GLN A 370 2.72 -38.51 -51.91
N LYS A 371 2.88 -37.18 -51.90
CA LYS A 371 3.69 -36.46 -52.88
C LYS A 371 5.18 -36.81 -52.80
N GLU A 372 5.73 -36.90 -51.59
CA GLU A 372 7.14 -37.30 -51.38
C GLU A 372 7.42 -38.76 -51.79
N ARG A 373 6.39 -39.62 -51.81
CA ARG A 373 6.47 -41.00 -52.33
C ARG A 373 6.18 -41.10 -53.82
N GLU A 374 6.05 -39.96 -54.50
CA GLU A 374 5.78 -39.89 -55.94
C GLU A 374 4.45 -40.55 -56.36
N ILE A 375 3.52 -40.69 -55.40
CA ILE A 375 2.17 -41.23 -55.65
C ILE A 375 1.29 -40.16 -56.30
N THR A 376 1.47 -38.90 -55.89
CA THR A 376 0.78 -37.74 -56.44
C THR A 376 1.81 -36.66 -56.78
N PRO A 377 1.67 -35.93 -57.90
CA PRO A 377 2.63 -34.88 -58.25
C PRO A 377 2.45 -33.64 -57.36
N PHE A 378 3.52 -32.86 -57.22
CA PHE A 378 3.43 -31.50 -56.70
C PHE A 378 2.78 -30.60 -57.76
N SER A 379 1.90 -29.69 -57.34
CA SER A 379 1.36 -28.67 -58.24
C SER A 379 2.44 -27.64 -58.57
N VAL A 380 2.24 -26.85 -59.64
CA VAL A 380 3.17 -25.78 -60.01
C VAL A 380 3.34 -24.76 -58.88
N SER A 381 2.26 -24.40 -58.18
CA SER A 381 2.32 -23.47 -57.04
C SER A 381 3.10 -24.05 -55.86
N GLU A 382 2.92 -25.34 -55.55
CA GLU A 382 3.69 -26.02 -54.51
C GLU A 382 5.18 -26.14 -54.88
N ALA A 383 5.48 -26.44 -56.15
CA ALA A 383 6.84 -26.54 -56.65
C ALA A 383 7.61 -25.20 -56.53
N ILE A 384 6.94 -24.08 -56.83
CA ILE A 384 7.51 -22.73 -56.67
C ILE A 384 7.83 -22.45 -55.19
N ILE A 385 6.93 -22.79 -54.27
CA ILE A 385 7.15 -22.60 -52.82
C ILE A 385 8.34 -23.45 -52.34
N LEU A 386 8.47 -24.69 -52.81
CA LEU A 386 9.60 -25.56 -52.46
C LEU A 386 10.92 -25.06 -53.02
N ALA A 387 10.94 -24.60 -54.26
CA ALA A 387 12.12 -24.05 -54.93
C ALA A 387 12.65 -22.82 -54.18
N ASP A 388 11.77 -21.86 -53.87
CA ASP A 388 12.09 -20.68 -53.07
C ASP A 388 12.60 -21.06 -51.67
N PHE A 389 11.93 -21.98 -51.00
CA PHE A 389 12.30 -22.40 -49.64
C PHE A 389 13.67 -23.10 -49.56
N PHE A 390 14.04 -23.87 -50.59
CA PHE A 390 15.32 -24.56 -50.64
C PHE A 390 16.44 -23.78 -51.34
N ASP A 391 16.14 -22.58 -51.87
CA ASP A 391 17.07 -21.75 -52.65
C ASP A 391 17.60 -22.50 -53.89
N GLU A 392 16.67 -23.14 -54.61
CA GLU A 392 16.91 -24.00 -55.77
C GLU A 392 15.97 -23.62 -56.93
N THR A 393 16.28 -24.01 -58.17
CA THR A 393 15.34 -23.84 -59.29
C THR A 393 14.34 -24.99 -59.34
N VAL A 394 13.14 -24.75 -59.89
CA VAL A 394 12.12 -25.81 -60.05
C VAL A 394 12.67 -26.97 -60.88
N GLU A 395 13.37 -26.70 -61.98
CA GLU A 395 14.02 -27.71 -62.82
C GLU A 395 15.06 -28.51 -62.02
N SER A 396 15.89 -27.84 -61.22
CA SER A 396 16.91 -28.47 -60.37
C SER A 396 16.32 -29.34 -59.26
N LEU A 397 15.09 -29.08 -58.84
CA LEU A 397 14.44 -29.78 -57.72
C LEU A 397 13.77 -31.10 -58.16
N PHE A 398 13.33 -31.17 -59.42
CA PHE A 398 12.48 -32.23 -59.97
C PHE A 398 13.10 -33.03 -61.13
N ASN A 399 14.23 -32.58 -61.68
CA ASN A 399 15.14 -33.40 -62.51
C ASN A 399 16.15 -34.14 -61.65
#